data_AF-A0A2M7AK60-F1
#
_entry.id   AF-A0A2M7AK60-F1
#
_cell.length_a   1.000
_cell.length_b   1.000
_cell.length_c   1.000
_cell.angle_alpha   90.00
_cell.angle_beta   90.00
_cell.angle_gamma   90.00
#
_symmetry.space_group_name_H-M   'P 1'
#
loop_
_entity.id
_entity.type
_entity.pdbx_description
1 polymer ?
#
loop_
_entity_poly.entity_id
_entity_poly.type
_entity_poly.pdbx_seq_one_letter_code
_entity_poly.pdbx_strand_id
1 'polypeptide(L)'
;MGSFSERPQLFSYLFFILLLYLLSIYPVRNLRNPGKSSISNGVNKNYLFILPFLTALWANCHASFFLVFVVLLVFIFAEYIKSYLKAEATFRGRLLIVILFLTILFSLINPNTYKLLFYPFGTIFNPMHTKYILEWQSPNFHLLQTKIFEFMLLLTILCFALSKEIDLTDLLLFLIFTHLALDSVRHLPLFALVATPILGKHISNLISLFSEILEKFTARSLLIFNLRQKIKRVDKGVSLNIPLLNWLILLSLIIFLSYNLPHSNKFTSCVKVSEFPLGAAEFIKENNLKGNMFNEYDWGGFLIFKLYPDYRVFIDGRMDIYADKVFLDYLKIGRLETGWEKICRKYKIKFFLLKRDSPFAQALREREDFKVIYQDKLSVIIKK
;
A
#
# COMPACT_ATOMS: atom_id res chain seq x y z
N MET A 1 -5.33 -9.65 -11.42
CA MET A 1 -4.14 -9.50 -10.55
C MET A 1 -4.53 -8.64 -9.37
N GLY A 2 -4.46 -9.19 -8.17
CA GLY A 2 -5.01 -8.57 -6.97
C GLY A 2 -5.49 -9.61 -5.97
N SER A 3 -4.76 -10.71 -5.80
CA SER A 3 -4.82 -11.39 -4.51
C SER A 3 -4.11 -10.46 -3.53
N PHE A 4 -4.70 -10.24 -2.36
CA PHE A 4 -3.92 -9.83 -1.20
C PHE A 4 -2.90 -10.95 -0.95
N SER A 5 -1.77 -10.93 -1.63
CA SER A 5 -0.68 -11.85 -1.29
C SER A 5 -0.26 -11.49 0.12
N GLU A 6 -0.17 -12.49 0.99
CA GLU A 6 0.41 -12.43 2.32
C GLU A 6 1.77 -11.70 2.31
N ARG A 7 1.73 -10.37 2.48
CA ARG A 7 2.89 -9.49 2.44
C ARG A 7 3.06 -8.82 3.79
N PRO A 8 4.30 -8.58 4.24
CA PRO A 8 4.56 -7.79 5.44
C PRO A 8 3.94 -6.38 5.42
N GLN A 9 3.59 -5.89 4.22
CA GLN A 9 2.87 -4.64 4.01
C GLN A 9 1.49 -4.60 4.71
N LEU A 10 0.84 -5.73 4.97
CA LEU A 10 -0.41 -5.77 5.74
C LEU A 10 -0.23 -5.24 7.17
N PHE A 11 0.87 -5.59 7.84
CA PHE A 11 1.22 -5.02 9.15
C PHE A 11 1.36 -3.51 9.08
N SER A 12 1.83 -2.99 7.95
CA SER A 12 1.99 -1.54 7.76
C SER A 12 0.67 -0.81 7.67
N TYR A 13 -0.33 -1.38 7.01
CA TYR A 13 -1.67 -0.79 7.00
C TYR A 13 -2.29 -0.79 8.40
N LEU A 14 -2.14 -1.89 9.14
CA LEU A 14 -2.61 -1.97 10.52
C LEU A 14 -1.94 -0.91 11.42
N PHE A 15 -0.62 -0.84 11.43
CA PHE A 15 0.12 0.11 12.25
C PHE A 15 -0.10 1.55 11.81
N PHE A 16 -0.29 1.80 10.52
CA PHE A 16 -0.64 3.12 10.00
C PHE A 16 -2.04 3.57 10.43
N ILE A 17 -3.03 2.67 10.43
CA ILE A 17 -4.36 2.97 10.98
C ILE A 17 -4.27 3.30 12.46
N LEU A 18 -3.52 2.51 13.24
CA LEU A 18 -3.31 2.77 14.67
C LEU A 18 -2.64 4.13 14.91
N LEU A 19 -1.63 4.48 14.10
CA LEU A 19 -0.98 5.80 14.13
C LEU A 19 -2.00 6.92 13.87
N LEU A 20 -2.78 6.83 12.79
CA LEU A 20 -3.80 7.83 12.47
C LEU A 20 -4.87 7.92 13.56
N TYR A 21 -5.30 6.78 14.12
CA TYR A 21 -6.27 6.72 15.20
C TYR A 21 -5.76 7.42 16.46
N LEU A 22 -4.58 7.04 16.96
CA LEU A 22 -3.95 7.65 18.14
C LEU A 22 -3.79 9.16 17.94
N LEU A 23 -3.36 9.61 16.76
CA LEU A 23 -3.20 11.03 16.47
C LEU A 23 -4.53 11.75 16.21
N SER A 24 -5.60 11.07 15.80
CA SER A 24 -6.92 11.68 15.64
C SER A 24 -7.63 11.96 16.98
N ILE A 25 -7.27 11.21 18.04
CA ILE A 25 -7.71 11.46 19.42
C ILE A 25 -6.94 12.65 20.02
N TYR A 26 -5.79 13.00 19.45
CA TYR A 26 -5.06 14.18 19.89
C TYR A 26 -5.89 15.42 19.61
N PRO A 27 -6.15 16.29 20.61
CA PRO A 27 -7.08 17.42 20.44
C PRO A 27 -6.57 18.37 19.36
N VAL A 28 -7.19 18.30 18.18
CA VAL A 28 -6.90 19.19 17.05
C VAL A 28 -7.71 20.48 17.20
N ARG A 29 -7.03 21.63 17.27
CA ARG A 29 -7.70 22.93 17.41
C ARG A 29 -8.02 23.50 16.04
N ASN A 30 -9.30 23.82 15.82
CA ASN A 30 -9.74 24.49 14.60
C ASN A 30 -9.23 25.95 14.57
N LEU A 31 -8.74 26.40 13.41
CA LEU A 31 -8.25 27.76 13.19
C LEU A 31 -9.34 28.81 13.41
N ARG A 32 -10.58 28.56 12.94
CA ARG A 32 -11.68 29.55 12.98
C ARG A 32 -12.43 29.60 14.31
N ASN A 33 -12.56 28.48 15.02
CA ASN A 33 -13.36 28.39 16.26
C ASN A 33 -12.54 27.85 17.45
N PRO A 34 -11.74 28.70 18.13
CA PRO A 34 -10.79 28.29 19.16
C PRO A 34 -11.39 27.76 20.47
N GLY A 35 -12.69 27.98 20.70
CA GLY A 35 -13.41 27.57 21.92
C GLY A 35 -14.14 26.23 21.84
N LYS A 36 -14.31 25.67 20.63
CA LYS A 36 -14.86 24.32 20.42
C LYS A 36 -13.73 23.36 20.12
N SER A 37 -12.99 22.93 21.16
CA SER A 37 -12.19 21.71 21.02
C SER A 37 -13.16 20.55 20.83
N SER A 38 -13.26 20.05 19.60
CA SER A 38 -14.05 18.86 19.33
C SER A 38 -13.35 17.69 20.01
N ILE A 39 -13.88 17.29 21.17
CA ILE A 39 -13.53 16.06 21.92
C ILE A 39 -12.17 16.15 22.64
N SER A 40 -12.15 15.87 23.95
CA SER A 40 -10.97 15.59 24.81
C SER A 40 -10.36 16.67 25.73
N ASN A 41 -11.17 17.51 26.39
CA ASN A 41 -10.69 18.24 27.59
C ASN A 41 -10.41 17.33 28.82
N GLY A 42 -10.24 16.01 28.64
CA GLY A 42 -10.01 15.05 29.74
C GLY A 42 -9.26 13.76 29.38
N VAL A 43 -8.75 13.59 28.16
CA VAL A 43 -7.99 12.37 27.81
C VAL A 43 -6.52 12.57 28.18
N ASN A 44 -5.98 11.69 29.02
CA ASN A 44 -4.58 11.70 29.40
C ASN A 44 -3.70 11.48 28.16
N LYS A 45 -2.86 12.45 27.80
CA LYS A 45 -1.99 12.42 26.61
C LYS A 45 -0.90 11.34 26.67
N ASN A 46 -0.76 10.65 27.80
CA ASN A 46 0.20 9.56 27.98
C ASN A 46 0.03 8.41 26.98
N TYR A 47 -1.15 8.25 26.34
CA TYR A 47 -1.34 7.23 25.30
C TYR A 47 -0.42 7.45 24.08
N LEU A 48 0.06 8.68 23.82
CA LEU A 48 0.97 8.94 22.70
C LEU A 48 2.34 8.27 22.88
N PHE A 49 2.73 7.93 24.11
CA PHE A 49 3.95 7.15 24.36
C PHE A 49 3.87 5.71 23.87
N ILE A 50 2.71 5.25 23.37
CA ILE A 50 2.60 3.98 22.63
C ILE A 50 3.31 4.07 21.27
N LEU A 51 3.40 5.25 20.65
CA LEU A 51 3.95 5.42 19.29
C LEU A 51 5.42 4.99 19.15
N PRO A 52 6.34 5.28 20.10
CA PRO A 52 7.69 4.73 20.07
C PRO A 52 7.72 3.19 20.05
N PHE A 53 6.96 2.52 20.92
CA PHE A 53 6.90 1.05 20.96
C PHE A 53 6.28 0.47 19.70
N LEU A 54 5.20 1.08 19.21
CA LEU A 54 4.59 0.71 17.93
C LEU A 54 5.59 0.82 16.79
N THR A 55 6.45 1.85 16.80
CA THR A 55 7.46 2.05 15.76
C THR A 55 8.61 1.06 15.86
N ALA A 56 9.07 0.71 17.06
CA ALA A 56 10.04 -0.36 17.25
C ALA A 56 9.52 -1.69 16.67
N LEU A 57 8.27 -2.04 16.97
CA LEU A 57 7.62 -3.22 16.41
C LEU A 57 7.53 -3.12 14.87
N TRP A 58 7.04 -2.00 14.36
CA TRP A 58 6.87 -1.78 12.92
C TRP A 58 8.20 -1.84 12.16
N ALA A 59 9.28 -1.26 12.68
CA ALA A 59 10.61 -1.29 12.07
C ALA A 59 11.16 -2.71 11.89
N ASN A 60 10.74 -3.67 12.72
CA ASN A 60 11.09 -5.08 12.58
C ASN A 60 10.15 -5.85 11.64
N CYS A 61 8.98 -5.30 11.31
CA CYS A 61 8.02 -5.92 10.40
C CYS A 61 8.15 -5.43 8.95
N HIS A 62 8.33 -4.12 8.75
CA HIS A 62 8.29 -3.53 7.40
C HIS A 62 8.95 -2.14 7.34
N ALA A 63 9.57 -1.83 6.20
CA ALA A 63 10.33 -0.59 5.99
C ALA A 63 9.48 0.70 5.99
N SER A 64 8.14 0.60 5.93
CA SER A 64 7.27 1.77 5.94
C SER A 64 7.04 2.38 7.34
N PHE A 65 7.73 1.92 8.39
CA PHE A 65 7.71 2.55 9.71
C PHE A 65 8.07 4.06 9.63
N PHE A 66 8.82 4.46 8.60
CA PHE A 66 9.16 5.85 8.31
C PHE A 66 7.93 6.77 8.16
N LEU A 67 6.75 6.22 7.82
CA LEU A 67 5.49 6.96 7.75
C LEU A 67 5.12 7.58 9.11
N VAL A 68 5.56 6.99 10.23
CA VAL A 68 5.34 7.58 11.56
C VAL A 68 6.00 8.94 11.66
N PHE A 69 7.23 9.08 11.13
CA PHE A 69 7.95 10.37 11.14
C PHE A 69 7.26 11.39 10.25
N VAL A 70 6.85 10.98 9.04
CA VAL A 70 6.14 11.86 8.09
C VAL A 70 4.86 12.41 8.71
N VAL A 71 4.02 11.54 9.28
CA VAL A 71 2.75 11.99 9.89
C VAL A 71 3.01 12.85 11.12
N LEU A 72 3.93 12.48 12.01
CA LEU A 72 4.26 13.30 13.19
C LEU A 72 4.77 14.69 12.78
N LEU A 73 5.62 14.78 11.76
CA LEU A 73 6.09 16.06 11.22
C LEU A 73 4.95 16.91 10.67
N VAL A 74 3.97 16.31 9.98
CA VAL A 74 2.78 17.02 9.51
C VAL A 74 1.99 17.59 10.68
N PHE A 75 1.76 16.81 11.74
CA PHE A 75 1.05 17.30 12.92
C PHE A 75 1.82 18.42 13.64
N ILE A 76 3.14 18.26 13.83
CA ILE A 76 3.99 19.28 14.46
C ILE A 76 3.95 20.57 13.63
N PHE A 77 4.10 20.47 12.32
CA PHE A 77 4.09 21.61 11.41
C PHE A 77 2.73 22.32 11.36
N ALA A 78 1.64 21.55 11.30
CA ALA A 78 0.29 22.10 11.36
C ALA A 78 0.05 22.85 12.68
N GLU A 79 0.42 22.26 13.82
CA GLU A 79 0.31 22.92 15.13
C GLU A 79 1.20 24.16 15.23
N TYR A 80 2.38 24.15 14.60
CA TYR A 80 3.27 25.30 14.58
C TYR A 80 2.64 26.47 13.84
N ILE A 81 2.10 26.23 12.63
CA ILE A 81 1.39 27.25 11.86
C ILE A 81 0.17 27.76 12.63
N LYS A 82 -0.63 26.85 13.22
CA LYS A 82 -1.81 27.22 14.02
C LYS A 82 -1.44 28.10 15.22
N SER A 83 -0.35 27.78 15.92
CA SER A 83 0.16 28.54 17.06
C SER A 83 0.71 29.91 16.64
N TYR A 84 1.43 29.96 15.51
CA TYR A 84 2.02 31.19 14.98
C TYR A 84 0.94 32.18 14.53
N LEU A 85 -0.04 31.72 13.75
CA LEU A 85 -1.14 32.55 13.27
C LEU A 85 -2.03 33.09 14.40
N LYS A 86 -2.01 32.46 15.57
CA LYS A 86 -2.82 32.84 16.74
C LYS A 86 -2.03 33.51 17.87
N ALA A 87 -0.73 33.75 17.68
CA ALA A 87 0.17 34.33 18.68
C ALA A 87 0.05 33.65 20.08
N GLU A 88 -0.05 32.32 20.12
CA GLU A 88 -0.20 31.60 21.39
C GLU A 88 1.11 31.58 22.21
N ALA A 89 1.00 31.77 23.53
CA ALA A 89 2.15 31.76 24.44
C ALA A 89 2.80 30.36 24.62
N THR A 90 2.08 29.28 24.34
CA THR A 90 2.56 27.90 24.56
C THR A 90 2.38 27.03 23.33
N PHE A 91 3.49 26.58 22.75
CA PHE A 91 3.48 25.65 21.63
C PHE A 91 3.08 24.24 22.07
N ARG A 92 1.90 23.78 21.64
CA ARG A 92 1.36 22.46 21.99
C ARG A 92 2.08 21.31 21.30
N GLY A 93 2.77 21.57 20.18
CA GLY A 93 3.56 20.55 19.46
C GLY A 93 4.83 20.11 20.20
N ARG A 94 5.18 20.69 21.35
CA ARG A 94 6.32 20.24 22.18
C ARG A 94 6.24 18.76 22.54
N LEU A 95 5.06 18.27 22.93
CA LEU A 95 4.87 16.84 23.23
C LEU A 95 5.12 15.99 21.99
N LEU A 96 4.61 16.41 20.83
CA LEU A 96 4.79 15.68 19.58
C LEU A 96 6.27 15.65 19.14
N ILE A 97 7.05 16.70 19.41
CA ILE A 97 8.51 16.70 19.20
C ILE A 97 9.19 15.66 20.10
N VAL A 98 8.82 15.59 21.37
CA VAL A 98 9.35 14.56 22.29
C VAL A 98 8.99 13.16 21.80
N ILE A 99 7.74 12.95 21.39
CA ILE A 99 7.28 11.67 20.83
C ILE A 99 8.02 11.33 19.54
N LEU A 100 8.24 12.29 18.64
CA LEU A 100 9.02 12.10 17.41
C LEU A 100 10.45 11.66 17.74
N PHE A 101 11.12 12.35 18.67
CA PHE A 101 12.47 11.99 19.09
C PHE A 101 12.53 10.56 19.68
N LEU A 102 11.63 10.23 20.60
CA LEU A 102 11.54 8.88 21.16
C LEU A 102 11.24 7.83 20.08
N THR A 103 10.39 8.16 19.12
CA THR A 103 10.03 7.28 18.01
C THR A 103 11.23 7.00 17.10
N ILE A 104 12.06 8.02 16.81
CA ILE A 104 13.33 7.84 16.08
C ILE A 104 14.26 6.92 16.87
N LEU A 105 14.45 7.14 18.17
CA LEU A 105 15.31 6.29 19.01
C LEU A 105 14.82 4.84 19.03
N PHE A 106 13.51 4.62 19.19
CA PHE A 106 12.93 3.29 19.25
C PHE A 106 12.97 2.57 17.90
N SER A 107 12.93 3.31 16.79
CA SER A 107 13.12 2.71 15.46
C SER A 107 14.50 2.07 15.27
N LEU A 108 15.51 2.46 16.08
CA LEU A 108 16.84 1.85 16.07
C LEU A 108 16.88 0.46 16.71
N ILE A 109 15.80 0.04 17.40
CA ILE A 109 15.69 -1.28 18.04
C ILE A 109 15.35 -2.31 16.96
N ASN A 110 16.32 -2.62 16.10
CA ASN A 110 16.22 -3.63 15.05
C ASN A 110 17.63 -4.11 14.66
N PRO A 111 17.80 -5.29 14.01
CA PRO A 111 19.12 -5.83 13.66
C PRO A 111 19.98 -4.92 12.77
N ASN A 112 19.35 -4.05 11.97
CA ASN A 112 20.03 -3.11 11.08
C ASN A 112 20.29 -1.74 11.73
N THR A 113 19.80 -1.51 12.97
CA THR A 113 19.97 -0.29 13.76
C THR A 113 19.73 1.00 12.95
N TYR A 114 20.74 1.87 12.86
CA TYR A 114 20.68 3.16 12.15
C TYR A 114 20.68 3.00 10.62
N LYS A 115 21.20 1.89 10.08
CA LYS A 115 21.25 1.66 8.62
C LYS A 115 19.85 1.63 8.02
N LEU A 116 18.87 1.13 8.80
CA LEU A 116 17.48 1.07 8.39
C LEU A 116 16.86 2.45 8.16
N LEU A 117 17.33 3.51 8.85
CA LEU A 117 16.86 4.87 8.63
C LEU A 117 17.17 5.39 7.22
N PHE A 118 18.29 4.94 6.65
CA PHE A 118 18.74 5.35 5.32
C PHE A 118 18.20 4.44 4.19
N TYR A 119 17.67 3.27 4.54
CA TYR A 119 17.19 2.29 3.57
C TYR A 119 16.12 2.84 2.60
N PRO A 120 15.06 3.55 3.05
CA PRO A 120 14.05 4.08 2.14
C PRO A 120 14.63 5.03 1.09
N PHE A 121 15.66 5.81 1.42
CA PHE A 121 16.30 6.72 0.49
C PHE A 121 17.02 5.95 -0.64
N GLY A 122 17.69 4.84 -0.32
CA GLY A 122 18.30 3.98 -1.34
C GLY A 122 17.30 3.34 -2.30
N THR A 123 16.09 3.01 -1.82
CA THR A 123 15.05 2.38 -2.65
C THR A 123 14.23 3.39 -3.45
N ILE A 124 13.80 4.49 -2.83
CA ILE A 124 12.91 5.50 -3.46
C ILE A 124 13.66 6.27 -4.55
N PHE A 125 14.93 6.63 -4.31
CA PHE A 125 15.71 7.42 -5.27
C PHE A 125 16.40 6.59 -6.35
N ASN A 126 16.22 5.26 -6.37
CA ASN A 126 16.81 4.41 -7.40
C ASN A 126 15.86 4.29 -8.61
N PRO A 127 16.24 4.86 -9.78
CA PRO A 127 15.38 4.88 -10.97
C PRO A 127 15.09 3.48 -11.55
N MET A 128 15.84 2.44 -11.14
CA MET A 128 15.55 1.06 -11.56
C MET A 128 14.25 0.53 -10.94
N HIS A 129 13.92 0.94 -9.71
CA HIS A 129 12.69 0.50 -9.05
C HIS A 129 11.46 1.07 -9.75
N THR A 130 11.43 2.37 -10.00
CA THR A 130 10.31 3.05 -10.67
C THR A 130 10.13 2.60 -12.12
N LYS A 131 11.22 2.24 -12.82
CA LYS A 131 11.14 1.79 -14.22
C LYS A 131 10.61 0.36 -14.38
N TYR A 132 11.00 -0.57 -13.51
CA TYR A 132 10.78 -2.01 -13.75
C TYR A 132 9.81 -2.68 -12.78
N ILE A 133 9.46 -2.04 -11.66
CA ILE A 133 8.51 -2.59 -10.71
C ILE A 133 7.20 -1.83 -10.85
N LEU A 134 6.16 -2.51 -11.35
CA LEU A 134 4.84 -1.93 -11.61
C LEU A 134 4.24 -1.21 -10.39
N GLU A 135 4.52 -1.70 -9.18
CA GLU A 135 4.01 -1.10 -7.94
C GLU A 135 4.57 0.30 -7.67
N TRP A 136 5.77 0.61 -8.17
CA TRP A 136 6.43 1.91 -8.02
C TRP A 136 6.12 2.87 -9.17
N GLN A 137 5.32 2.46 -10.16
CA GLN A 137 4.87 3.33 -11.24
C GLN A 137 3.62 4.10 -10.86
N SER A 138 3.38 5.22 -11.55
CA SER A 138 2.19 6.03 -11.38
C SER A 138 0.91 5.28 -11.77
N PRO A 139 -0.24 5.58 -11.15
CA PRO A 139 -1.50 4.90 -11.42
C PRO A 139 -1.96 5.00 -12.88
N ASN A 140 -2.37 3.87 -13.45
CA ASN A 140 -3.07 3.84 -14.74
C ASN A 140 -4.59 3.95 -14.53
N PHE A 141 -5.15 5.13 -14.72
CA PHE A 141 -6.58 5.46 -14.50
C PHE A 141 -7.59 4.71 -15.38
N HIS A 142 -7.14 3.88 -16.33
CA HIS A 142 -8.03 2.97 -17.05
C HIS A 142 -8.41 1.72 -16.24
N LEU A 143 -7.70 1.41 -15.15
CA LEU A 143 -7.96 0.26 -14.29
C LEU A 143 -9.05 0.55 -13.25
N LEU A 144 -9.81 -0.48 -12.83
CA LEU A 144 -10.89 -0.30 -11.85
C LEU A 144 -10.38 0.21 -10.49
N GLN A 145 -9.24 -0.32 -10.01
CA GLN A 145 -8.66 0.03 -8.70
C GLN A 145 -8.27 1.50 -8.62
N THR A 146 -7.71 2.04 -9.71
CA THR A 146 -7.31 3.45 -9.81
C THR A 146 -8.50 4.37 -10.02
N LYS A 147 -9.59 3.89 -10.64
CA LYS A 147 -10.86 4.64 -10.71
C LYS A 147 -11.51 4.82 -9.33
N ILE A 148 -11.40 3.83 -8.44
CA ILE A 148 -11.85 3.98 -7.05
C ILE A 148 -11.05 5.09 -6.35
N PHE A 149 -9.72 5.11 -6.56
CA PHE A 149 -8.87 6.18 -6.06
C PHE A 149 -9.26 7.55 -6.63
N GLU A 150 -9.44 7.67 -7.95
CA GLU A 150 -9.87 8.90 -8.62
C GLU A 150 -11.20 9.42 -8.06
N PHE A 151 -12.18 8.51 -7.89
CA PHE A 151 -13.46 8.86 -7.29
C PHE A 151 -13.30 9.39 -5.86
N MET A 152 -12.54 8.69 -5.01
CA MET A 152 -12.28 9.14 -3.63
C MET A 152 -11.55 10.50 -3.59
N LEU A 153 -10.60 10.71 -4.51
CA LEU A 153 -9.87 11.96 -4.66
C LEU A 153 -10.83 13.12 -4.98
N LEU A 154 -11.61 12.99 -6.04
CA LEU A 154 -12.57 14.01 -6.47
C LEU A 154 -13.64 14.27 -5.41
N LEU A 155 -14.13 13.21 -4.76
CA LEU A 155 -15.11 13.31 -3.67
C LEU A 155 -14.53 14.08 -2.47
N THR A 156 -13.28 13.84 -2.11
CA THR A 156 -12.63 14.54 -0.99
C THR A 156 -12.40 16.01 -1.32
N ILE A 157 -11.98 16.33 -2.55
CA ILE A 157 -11.85 17.72 -3.03
C ILE A 157 -13.20 18.43 -2.96
N LEU A 158 -14.27 17.80 -3.44
CA LEU A 158 -15.63 18.35 -3.37
C LEU A 158 -16.06 18.58 -1.91
N CYS A 159 -15.81 17.61 -1.03
CA CYS A 159 -16.11 17.75 0.40
C CYS A 159 -15.36 18.93 1.04
N PHE A 160 -14.09 19.15 0.70
CA PHE A 160 -13.35 20.32 1.15
C PHE A 160 -13.92 21.62 0.57
N ALA A 161 -14.22 21.66 -0.73
CA ALA A 161 -14.78 22.85 -1.38
C ALA A 161 -16.12 23.29 -0.77
N LEU A 162 -16.94 22.34 -0.31
CA LEU A 162 -18.22 22.61 0.35
C LEU A 162 -18.09 22.87 1.86
N SER A 163 -16.93 22.59 2.44
CA SER A 163 -16.72 22.72 3.88
C SER A 163 -16.38 24.15 4.26
N LYS A 164 -17.15 24.69 5.22
CA LYS A 164 -16.93 26.04 5.76
C LYS A 164 -15.65 26.11 6.60
N GLU A 165 -15.20 24.99 7.15
CA GLU A 165 -14.01 24.89 7.99
C GLU A 165 -13.21 23.68 7.56
N ILE A 166 -11.93 23.90 7.28
CA ILE A 166 -10.97 22.85 6.91
C ILE A 166 -9.85 22.90 7.94
N ASP A 167 -9.57 21.76 8.56
CA ASP A 167 -8.42 21.67 9.45
C ASP A 167 -7.12 21.59 8.63
N LEU A 168 -6.12 22.38 9.03
CA LEU A 168 -4.83 22.41 8.32
C LEU A 168 -4.12 21.06 8.32
N THR A 169 -4.26 20.27 9.40
CA THR A 169 -3.66 18.94 9.49
C THR A 169 -4.32 18.00 8.49
N ASP A 170 -5.65 17.99 8.42
CA ASP A 170 -6.40 17.18 7.45
C ASP A 170 -6.04 17.57 5.99
N LEU A 171 -5.91 18.87 5.70
CA LEU A 171 -5.50 19.36 4.38
C LEU A 171 -4.08 18.91 4.02
N LEU A 172 -3.10 19.06 4.93
CA LEU A 172 -1.72 18.67 4.68
C LEU A 172 -1.58 17.15 4.50
N LEU A 173 -2.24 16.35 5.34
CA LEU A 173 -2.27 14.90 5.18
C LEU A 173 -2.88 14.52 3.82
N PHE A 174 -4.02 15.11 3.47
CA PHE A 174 -4.64 14.85 2.18
C PHE A 174 -3.71 15.18 1.01
N LEU A 175 -3.08 16.36 1.00
CA LEU A 175 -2.19 16.77 -0.09
C LEU A 175 -0.96 15.86 -0.21
N ILE A 176 -0.30 15.55 0.90
CA ILE A 176 0.90 14.70 0.92
C ILE A 176 0.56 13.29 0.42
N PHE A 177 -0.49 12.67 0.95
CA PHE A 177 -0.85 11.31 0.56
C PHE A 177 -1.49 11.24 -0.83
N THR A 178 -2.11 12.32 -1.31
CA THR A 178 -2.52 12.46 -2.71
C THR A 178 -1.30 12.45 -3.62
N HIS A 179 -0.29 13.27 -3.32
CA HIS A 179 0.95 13.30 -4.10
C HIS A 179 1.63 11.94 -4.15
N LEU A 180 1.79 11.27 -3.00
CA LEU A 180 2.37 9.93 -2.94
C LEU A 180 1.56 8.91 -3.75
N ALA A 181 0.23 8.97 -3.70
CA ALA A 181 -0.65 8.09 -4.45
C ALA A 181 -0.62 8.34 -5.97
N LEU A 182 -0.45 9.59 -6.39
CA LEU A 182 -0.27 9.95 -7.80
C LEU A 182 1.11 9.52 -8.33
N ASP A 183 2.13 9.54 -7.47
CA ASP A 183 3.48 9.11 -7.82
C ASP A 183 3.56 7.59 -8.00
N SER A 184 2.97 6.81 -7.08
CA SER A 184 3.08 5.35 -7.08
C SER A 184 1.80 4.60 -6.66
N VAL A 185 1.44 3.56 -7.42
CA VAL A 185 0.32 2.62 -7.11
C VAL A 185 0.43 2.03 -5.70
N ARG A 186 1.65 1.79 -5.21
CA ARG A 186 1.93 1.27 -3.86
C ARG A 186 1.37 2.15 -2.74
N HIS A 187 1.17 3.44 -3.00
CA HIS A 187 0.66 4.39 -2.00
C HIS A 187 -0.86 4.61 -2.04
N LEU A 188 -1.58 4.04 -3.03
CA LEU A 188 -3.05 4.13 -3.12
C LEU A 188 -3.77 3.69 -1.82
N PRO A 189 -3.39 2.56 -1.18
CA PRO A 189 -4.04 2.14 0.06
C PRO A 189 -3.81 3.13 1.21
N LEU A 190 -2.61 3.72 1.30
CA LEU A 190 -2.30 4.72 2.34
C LEU A 190 -3.15 5.98 2.15
N PHE A 191 -3.32 6.43 0.91
CA PHE A 191 -4.24 7.52 0.59
C PHE A 191 -5.66 7.18 1.04
N ALA A 192 -6.17 5.99 0.72
CA ALA A 192 -7.52 5.59 1.13
C ALA A 192 -7.69 5.62 2.65
N LEU A 193 -6.68 5.17 3.41
CA LEU A 193 -6.69 5.20 4.87
C LEU A 193 -6.69 6.63 5.45
N VAL A 194 -6.05 7.59 4.77
CA VAL A 194 -6.06 9.02 5.16
C VAL A 194 -7.35 9.72 4.72
N ALA A 195 -7.78 9.50 3.48
CA ALA A 195 -8.94 10.16 2.89
C ALA A 195 -10.25 9.71 3.56
N THR A 196 -10.36 8.46 3.99
CA THR A 196 -11.59 7.91 4.61
C THR A 196 -12.07 8.69 5.85
N PRO A 197 -11.25 8.92 6.90
CA PRO A 197 -11.69 9.70 8.05
C PRO A 197 -11.94 11.18 7.71
N ILE A 198 -11.20 11.75 6.75
CA ILE A 198 -11.41 13.12 6.27
C ILE A 198 -12.78 13.24 5.57
N LEU A 199 -13.09 12.31 4.66
CA LEU A 199 -14.40 12.21 4.04
C LEU A 199 -15.49 12.11 5.11
N GLY A 200 -15.32 11.22 6.10
CA GLY A 200 -16.27 11.07 7.21
C GLY A 200 -16.56 12.38 7.96
N LYS A 201 -15.54 13.24 8.17
CA LYS A 201 -15.69 14.55 8.82
C LYS A 201 -16.48 15.56 7.97
N HIS A 202 -16.32 15.52 6.65
CA HIS A 202 -16.85 16.55 5.74
C HIS A 202 -18.08 16.13 4.94
N ILE A 203 -18.43 14.84 4.92
CA ILE A 203 -19.53 14.27 4.12
C ILE A 203 -20.89 14.85 4.51
N SER A 204 -21.09 15.29 5.75
CA SER A 204 -22.35 15.88 6.21
C SER A 204 -22.74 17.11 5.41
N ASN A 205 -21.77 17.92 4.99
CA ASN A 205 -22.00 19.13 4.18
C ASN A 205 -22.46 18.77 2.76
N LEU A 206 -21.94 17.67 2.22
CA LEU A 206 -22.37 17.13 0.93
C LEU A 206 -23.79 16.58 1.02
N ILE A 207 -24.09 15.82 2.07
CA ILE A 207 -25.44 15.28 2.32
C ILE A 207 -26.46 16.41 2.47
N SER A 208 -26.14 17.48 3.20
CA SER A 208 -27.05 18.63 3.34
C SER A 208 -27.30 19.32 1.99
N LEU A 209 -26.26 19.53 1.17
CA LEU A 209 -26.42 20.11 -0.15
C LEU A 209 -27.32 19.26 -1.06
N PHE A 210 -27.08 17.95 -1.11
CA PHE A 210 -27.92 17.03 -1.87
C PHE A 210 -29.36 17.02 -1.37
N SER A 211 -29.57 17.07 -0.05
CA SER A 211 -30.92 17.16 0.52
C SER A 211 -31.64 18.43 0.08
N GLU A 212 -30.98 19.59 0.11
CA GLU A 212 -31.58 20.86 -0.34
C GLU A 212 -31.91 20.86 -1.84
N ILE A 213 -31.05 20.28 -2.68
CA ILE A 213 -31.30 20.14 -4.12
C ILE A 213 -32.49 19.22 -4.36
N LEU A 214 -32.51 18.05 -3.71
CA LEU A 214 -33.58 17.07 -3.83
C LEU A 214 -34.92 17.65 -3.34
N GLU A 215 -34.89 18.44 -2.26
CA GLU A 215 -36.06 19.16 -1.75
C GLU A 215 -36.59 20.18 -2.76
N LYS A 216 -35.72 20.93 -3.44
CA LYS A 216 -36.14 21.87 -4.50
C LYS A 216 -36.75 21.15 -5.71
N PHE A 217 -36.23 19.98 -6.08
CA PHE A 217 -36.77 19.16 -7.16
C PHE A 217 -38.10 18.48 -6.78
N THR A 218 -38.22 17.98 -5.55
CA THR A 218 -39.42 17.25 -5.06
C THR A 218 -40.55 18.17 -4.62
N ALA A 219 -40.26 19.39 -4.16
CA ALA A 219 -41.25 20.41 -3.83
C ALA A 219 -42.07 20.91 -5.04
N ARG A 220 -41.61 20.63 -6.28
CA ARG A 220 -42.43 20.77 -7.51
C ARG A 220 -43.52 19.71 -7.65
N SER A 221 -43.50 18.65 -6.84
CA SER A 221 -44.55 17.61 -6.79
C SER A 221 -45.34 17.71 -5.48
N LEU A 222 -46.59 18.18 -5.56
CA LEU A 222 -47.52 18.37 -4.43
C LEU A 222 -47.75 17.09 -3.59
N LEU A 223 -47.58 15.91 -4.19
CA LEU A 223 -47.80 14.60 -3.56
C LEU A 223 -46.77 14.24 -2.47
N ILE A 224 -45.53 14.73 -2.55
CA ILE A 224 -44.45 14.36 -1.61
C ILE A 224 -44.50 15.21 -0.32
N PHE A 225 -45.18 16.36 -0.35
CA PHE A 225 -45.32 17.27 0.79
C PHE A 225 -46.05 16.62 1.98
N ASN A 226 -47.03 15.75 1.72
CA ASN A 226 -47.77 15.04 2.78
C ASN A 226 -46.96 13.89 3.43
N LEU A 227 -46.08 13.22 2.67
CA LEU A 227 -45.12 12.25 3.23
C LEU A 227 -44.10 12.95 4.17
N ARG A 228 -43.82 14.23 3.89
CA ARG A 228 -42.86 15.09 4.59
C ARG A 228 -43.23 15.42 6.05
N GLN A 229 -44.52 15.59 6.37
CA GLN A 229 -44.93 15.82 7.77
C GLN A 229 -44.67 14.61 8.68
N LYS A 230 -44.66 13.40 8.12
CA LYS A 230 -44.32 12.17 8.84
C LYS A 230 -42.81 12.07 9.11
N ILE A 231 -41.97 12.57 8.19
CA ILE A 231 -40.50 12.52 8.30
C ILE A 231 -39.95 13.62 9.21
N LYS A 232 -40.52 14.85 9.23
CA LYS A 232 -40.09 15.92 10.15
C LYS A 232 -40.29 15.62 11.64
N ARG A 233 -41.16 14.66 12.00
CA ARG A 233 -41.26 14.15 13.38
C ARG A 233 -40.06 13.26 13.78
N VAL A 234 -39.25 12.82 12.82
CA VAL A 234 -38.06 11.98 13.03
C VAL A 234 -36.80 12.84 13.29
N ASP A 235 -36.82 14.15 13.03
CA ASP A 235 -35.67 15.04 13.26
C ASP A 235 -35.31 15.27 14.74
N LYS A 236 -36.17 14.88 15.68
CA LYS A 236 -35.82 14.83 17.12
C LYS A 236 -35.21 13.49 17.57
N GLY A 237 -35.07 12.53 16.65
CA GLY A 237 -34.51 11.20 16.92
C GLY A 237 -33.73 10.68 15.72
N VAL A 238 -32.46 11.05 15.63
CA VAL A 238 -31.47 10.48 14.70
C VAL A 238 -31.20 8.97 14.98
N SER A 239 -32.03 8.26 15.75
CA SER A 239 -31.56 7.15 16.59
C SER A 239 -31.95 5.71 16.21
N LEU A 240 -32.43 5.39 15.01
CA LEU A 240 -32.75 3.97 14.66
C LEU A 240 -32.27 3.47 13.29
N ASN A 241 -32.19 4.29 12.24
CA ASN A 241 -31.85 3.79 10.89
C ASN A 241 -30.35 3.86 10.51
N ILE A 242 -29.58 4.76 11.12
CA ILE A 242 -28.11 4.81 10.95
C ILE A 242 -27.42 3.59 11.58
N PRO A 243 -27.76 3.14 12.81
CA PRO A 243 -27.18 1.93 13.36
C PRO A 243 -27.60 0.70 12.53
N LEU A 244 -28.86 0.62 12.06
CA LEU A 244 -29.29 -0.48 11.19
C LEU A 244 -28.51 -0.51 9.86
N LEU A 245 -28.32 0.63 9.20
CA LEU A 245 -27.51 0.70 7.98
C LEU A 245 -26.05 0.33 8.23
N ASN A 246 -25.46 0.79 9.34
CA ASN A 246 -24.11 0.40 9.74
C ASN A 246 -24.03 -1.11 10.02
N TRP A 247 -25.03 -1.68 10.69
CA TRP A 247 -25.12 -3.12 10.92
C TRP A 247 -25.32 -3.91 9.62
N LEU A 248 -26.09 -3.39 8.66
CA LEU A 248 -26.28 -4.01 7.35
C LEU A 248 -25.01 -3.95 6.49
N ILE A 249 -24.28 -2.84 6.53
CA ILE A 249 -22.97 -2.70 5.87
C ILE A 249 -21.94 -3.62 6.53
N LEU A 250 -21.93 -3.68 7.88
CA LEU A 250 -21.04 -4.57 8.61
C LEU A 250 -21.39 -6.04 8.31
N LEU A 251 -22.67 -6.39 8.28
CA LEU A 251 -23.13 -7.74 7.98
C LEU A 251 -22.82 -8.11 6.53
N SER A 252 -23.03 -7.21 5.56
CA SER A 252 -22.67 -7.47 4.16
C SER A 252 -21.16 -7.60 3.98
N LEU A 253 -20.36 -6.82 4.72
CA LEU A 253 -18.92 -6.95 4.77
C LEU A 253 -18.51 -8.29 5.40
N ILE A 254 -19.12 -8.70 6.52
CA ILE A 254 -18.85 -9.99 7.16
C ILE A 254 -19.21 -11.14 6.21
N ILE A 255 -20.37 -11.11 5.55
CA ILE A 255 -20.78 -12.12 4.58
C ILE A 255 -19.81 -12.15 3.39
N PHE A 256 -19.46 -10.99 2.85
CA PHE A 256 -18.49 -10.87 1.75
C PHE A 256 -17.12 -11.42 2.15
N LEU A 257 -16.60 -11.03 3.31
CA LEU A 257 -15.34 -11.53 3.84
C LEU A 257 -15.42 -13.03 4.10
N SER A 258 -16.49 -13.53 4.73
CA SER A 258 -16.67 -14.95 5.01
C SER A 258 -16.72 -15.77 3.72
N TYR A 259 -17.40 -15.28 2.68
CA TYR A 259 -17.47 -15.93 1.38
C TYR A 259 -16.11 -15.95 0.65
N ASN A 260 -15.37 -14.84 0.71
CA ASN A 260 -14.10 -14.69 0.01
C ASN A 260 -12.88 -15.15 0.82
N LEU A 261 -13.04 -15.38 2.13
CA LEU A 261 -12.02 -16.01 2.94
C LEU A 261 -11.85 -17.45 2.48
N PRO A 262 -10.61 -17.93 2.31
CA PRO A 262 -10.37 -19.29 1.88
C PRO A 262 -10.99 -20.27 2.89
N HIS A 263 -12.05 -20.98 2.50
CA HIS A 263 -12.76 -21.95 3.33
C HIS A 263 -11.95 -23.22 3.60
N SER A 264 -10.74 -23.32 3.04
CA SER A 264 -9.86 -24.46 3.22
C SER A 264 -8.63 -24.03 4.02
N ASN A 265 -8.40 -24.69 5.15
CA ASN A 265 -7.20 -24.55 5.98
C ASN A 265 -5.93 -25.11 5.31
N LYS A 266 -5.97 -25.37 3.99
CA LYS A 266 -4.81 -25.88 3.27
C LYS A 266 -3.99 -24.69 2.79
N PHE A 267 -2.75 -24.60 3.24
CA PHE A 267 -1.77 -23.62 2.78
C PHE A 267 -1.65 -23.56 1.23
N THR A 268 -1.91 -24.67 0.55
CA THR A 268 -1.98 -24.77 -0.92
C THR A 268 -3.06 -23.91 -1.57
N SER A 269 -4.05 -23.45 -0.81
CA SER A 269 -5.11 -22.57 -1.28
C SER A 269 -4.69 -21.10 -1.26
N CYS A 270 -3.67 -20.74 -0.47
CA CYS A 270 -3.10 -19.41 -0.41
C CYS A 270 -2.05 -19.19 -1.52
N VAL A 271 -1.35 -20.26 -1.90
CA VAL A 271 -0.34 -20.22 -2.97
C VAL A 271 -0.92 -20.80 -4.25
N LYS A 272 -1.04 -19.99 -5.30
CA LYS A 272 -1.39 -20.49 -6.64
C LYS A 272 -0.20 -21.25 -7.24
N VAL A 273 -0.10 -22.54 -6.91
CA VAL A 273 0.99 -23.42 -7.39
C VAL A 273 1.11 -23.42 -8.92
N SER A 274 0.00 -23.20 -9.64
CA SER A 274 -0.04 -23.08 -11.09
C SER A 274 0.75 -21.90 -11.67
N GLU A 275 1.11 -20.90 -10.86
CA GLU A 275 1.90 -19.74 -11.29
C GLU A 275 3.42 -19.97 -11.13
N PHE A 276 3.82 -21.09 -10.52
CA PHE A 276 5.22 -21.43 -10.23
C PHE A 276 5.69 -22.68 -10.98
N PRO A 277 6.99 -22.78 -11.34
CA PRO A 277 7.53 -23.85 -12.18
C PRO A 277 7.86 -25.10 -11.33
N LEU A 278 6.85 -25.67 -10.66
CA LEU A 278 7.04 -26.82 -9.76
C LEU A 278 7.62 -28.04 -10.50
N GLY A 279 7.03 -28.41 -11.63
CA GLY A 279 7.47 -29.57 -12.40
C GLY A 279 8.89 -29.41 -12.95
N ALA A 280 9.27 -28.20 -13.37
CA ALA A 280 10.64 -27.92 -13.79
C ALA A 280 11.63 -28.00 -12.62
N ALA A 281 11.26 -27.53 -11.43
CA ALA A 281 12.09 -27.65 -10.23
C ALA A 281 12.30 -29.12 -9.82
N GLU A 282 11.24 -29.93 -9.88
CA GLU A 282 11.32 -31.38 -9.64
C GLU A 282 12.22 -32.05 -10.69
N PHE A 283 12.04 -31.74 -11.98
CA PHE A 283 12.88 -32.27 -13.05
C PHE A 283 14.37 -31.94 -12.87
N ILE A 284 14.71 -30.69 -12.48
CA ILE A 284 16.09 -30.26 -12.20
C ILE A 284 16.72 -31.17 -11.14
N LYS A 285 15.98 -31.44 -10.06
CA LYS A 285 16.44 -32.22 -8.92
C LYS A 285 16.57 -33.72 -9.27
N GLU A 286 15.54 -34.29 -9.88
CA GLU A 286 15.50 -35.71 -10.25
C GLU A 286 16.59 -36.08 -11.27
N ASN A 287 16.84 -35.19 -12.24
CA ASN A 287 17.84 -35.42 -13.28
C ASN A 287 19.24 -34.91 -12.91
N ASN A 288 19.43 -34.40 -11.69
CA ASN A 288 20.71 -33.88 -11.19
C ASN A 288 21.41 -32.94 -12.19
N LEU A 289 20.66 -32.02 -12.81
CA LEU A 289 21.20 -31.12 -13.81
C LEU A 289 22.41 -30.37 -13.24
N LYS A 290 23.46 -30.21 -14.04
CA LYS A 290 24.72 -29.58 -13.58
C LYS A 290 24.92 -28.22 -14.24
N GLY A 291 25.46 -27.28 -13.46
CA GLY A 291 25.83 -25.95 -13.90
C GLY A 291 24.90 -24.84 -13.42
N ASN A 292 25.20 -23.60 -13.80
CA ASN A 292 24.44 -22.44 -13.36
C ASN A 292 23.18 -22.27 -14.20
N MET A 293 22.06 -22.07 -13.52
CA MET A 293 20.75 -21.82 -14.11
C MET A 293 20.59 -20.32 -14.38
N PHE A 294 20.02 -19.97 -15.53
CA PHE A 294 19.31 -18.70 -15.70
C PHE A 294 17.82 -18.95 -15.46
N ASN A 295 17.20 -18.18 -14.57
CA ASN A 295 15.77 -18.30 -14.26
C ASN A 295 15.05 -16.96 -14.43
N GLU A 296 13.75 -17.04 -14.69
CA GLU A 296 12.84 -15.90 -14.65
C GLU A 296 12.85 -15.23 -13.26
N TYR A 297 12.85 -13.91 -13.26
CA TYR A 297 12.87 -13.05 -12.07
C TYR A 297 11.75 -13.39 -11.08
N ASP A 298 10.53 -13.57 -11.59
CA ASP A 298 9.33 -13.87 -10.78
C ASP A 298 9.41 -15.22 -10.05
N TRP A 299 10.23 -16.15 -10.54
CA TRP A 299 10.33 -17.51 -10.02
C TRP A 299 11.49 -17.70 -9.04
N GLY A 300 12.42 -16.73 -8.94
CA GLY A 300 13.64 -16.88 -8.16
C GLY A 300 13.39 -17.23 -6.69
N GLY A 301 12.43 -16.57 -6.03
CA GLY A 301 12.10 -16.85 -4.63
C GLY A 301 11.58 -18.27 -4.41
N PHE A 302 10.72 -18.75 -5.31
CA PHE A 302 10.21 -20.13 -5.28
C PHE A 302 11.32 -21.15 -5.54
N LEU A 303 12.22 -20.87 -6.48
CA LEU A 303 13.33 -21.75 -6.82
C LEU A 303 14.35 -21.83 -5.68
N ILE A 304 14.61 -20.72 -4.96
CA ILE A 304 15.39 -20.75 -3.72
C ILE A 304 14.74 -21.71 -2.72
N PHE A 305 13.44 -21.57 -2.47
CA PHE A 305 12.74 -22.44 -1.51
C PHE A 305 12.82 -23.93 -1.87
N LYS A 306 12.75 -24.27 -3.16
CA LYS A 306 12.72 -25.67 -3.62
C LYS A 306 14.10 -26.30 -3.87
N LEU A 307 15.08 -25.52 -4.30
CA LEU A 307 16.33 -26.04 -4.85
C LEU A 307 17.58 -25.63 -4.06
N TYR A 308 17.49 -24.68 -3.13
CA TYR A 308 18.61 -24.34 -2.25
C TYR A 308 18.83 -25.49 -1.22
N PRO A 309 20.09 -25.86 -0.89
CA PRO A 309 21.36 -25.23 -1.28
C PRO A 309 21.97 -25.71 -2.59
N ASP A 310 21.42 -26.78 -3.19
CA ASP A 310 22.06 -27.49 -4.31
C ASP A 310 22.12 -26.66 -5.60
N TYR A 311 21.12 -25.80 -5.83
CA TYR A 311 21.06 -24.91 -6.97
C TYR A 311 20.95 -23.44 -6.54
N ARG A 312 21.74 -22.59 -7.19
CA ARG A 312 21.66 -21.14 -7.04
C ARG A 312 20.83 -20.54 -8.17
N VAL A 313 19.97 -19.60 -7.82
CA VAL A 313 19.23 -18.80 -8.79
C VAL A 313 20.15 -17.72 -9.38
N PHE A 314 19.87 -17.33 -10.62
CA PHE A 314 20.51 -16.18 -11.24
C PHE A 314 20.02 -14.87 -10.60
N ILE A 315 18.71 -14.78 -10.36
CA ILE A 315 18.06 -13.61 -9.78
C ILE A 315 16.74 -13.99 -9.09
N ASP A 316 16.27 -13.15 -8.17
CA ASP A 316 14.93 -13.21 -7.58
C ASP A 316 14.34 -11.82 -7.34
N GLY A 317 13.14 -11.78 -6.75
CA GLY A 317 12.34 -10.58 -6.47
C GLY A 317 13.00 -9.47 -5.63
N ARG A 318 14.18 -9.69 -5.05
CA ARG A 318 14.90 -8.73 -4.20
C ARG A 318 15.68 -7.70 -5.02
N MET A 319 14.96 -6.81 -5.69
CA MET A 319 15.54 -5.75 -6.52
C MET A 319 16.52 -4.84 -5.78
N ASP A 320 16.28 -4.59 -4.49
CA ASP A 320 17.18 -3.84 -3.61
C ASP A 320 18.61 -4.44 -3.54
N ILE A 321 18.75 -5.76 -3.77
CA ILE A 321 20.04 -6.46 -3.81
C ILE A 321 20.61 -6.51 -5.23
N TYR A 322 19.76 -6.65 -6.25
CA TYR A 322 20.19 -6.93 -7.63
C TYR A 322 20.25 -5.70 -8.56
N ALA A 323 19.67 -4.55 -8.16
CA ALA A 323 19.36 -3.40 -9.03
C ALA A 323 20.55 -2.88 -9.85
N ASP A 324 21.73 -2.78 -9.26
CA ASP A 324 22.79 -1.93 -9.84
C ASP A 324 23.67 -2.64 -10.88
N LYS A 325 23.66 -3.98 -10.94
CA LYS A 325 24.49 -4.75 -11.90
C LYS A 325 23.82 -5.99 -12.45
N VAL A 326 23.39 -6.89 -11.57
CA VAL A 326 22.86 -8.21 -11.97
C VAL A 326 21.53 -8.05 -12.70
N PHE A 327 20.68 -7.10 -12.29
CA PHE A 327 19.41 -6.86 -12.94
C PHE A 327 19.56 -6.32 -14.37
N LEU A 328 20.55 -5.45 -14.63
CA LEU A 328 20.82 -4.98 -16.00
C LEU A 328 21.36 -6.12 -16.89
N ASP A 329 22.22 -6.98 -16.34
CA ASP A 329 22.69 -8.20 -17.02
C ASP A 329 21.51 -9.16 -17.30
N TYR A 330 20.57 -9.30 -16.35
CA TYR A 330 19.34 -10.07 -16.51
C TYR A 330 18.50 -9.55 -17.68
N LEU A 331 18.24 -8.24 -17.74
CA LEU A 331 17.47 -7.63 -18.80
C LEU A 331 18.12 -7.82 -20.18
N LYS A 332 19.44 -7.65 -20.26
CA LYS A 332 20.20 -7.88 -21.51
C LYS A 332 20.06 -9.32 -22.01
N ILE A 333 20.15 -10.29 -21.11
CA ILE A 333 19.94 -11.70 -21.46
C ILE A 333 18.50 -11.95 -21.89
N GLY A 334 17.52 -11.55 -21.09
CA GLY A 334 16.10 -11.80 -21.36
C GLY A 334 15.58 -11.14 -22.64
N ARG A 335 16.21 -10.04 -23.08
CA ARG A 335 15.86 -9.32 -24.32
C ARG A 335 16.73 -9.69 -25.52
N LEU A 336 17.69 -10.61 -25.35
CA LEU A 336 18.63 -10.99 -26.39
C LEU A 336 19.40 -9.78 -26.97
N GLU A 337 19.70 -8.78 -26.12
CA GLU A 337 20.45 -7.59 -26.54
C GLU A 337 21.89 -7.96 -26.93
N THR A 338 22.52 -7.16 -27.79
CA THR A 338 23.90 -7.40 -28.25
C THR A 338 24.86 -7.66 -27.08
N GLY A 339 25.55 -8.80 -27.12
CA GLY A 339 26.51 -9.20 -26.09
C GLY A 339 25.92 -10.05 -24.97
N TRP A 340 24.65 -10.47 -25.02
CA TRP A 340 24.05 -11.34 -24.02
C TRP A 340 24.79 -12.67 -23.85
N GLU A 341 25.33 -13.28 -24.91
CA GLU A 341 26.12 -14.52 -24.78
C GLU A 341 27.42 -14.31 -23.99
N LYS A 342 28.01 -13.11 -24.05
CA LYS A 342 29.19 -12.76 -23.23
C LYS A 342 28.82 -12.75 -21.76
N ILE A 343 27.62 -12.28 -21.42
CA ILE A 343 27.08 -12.29 -20.05
C ILE A 343 26.79 -13.73 -19.61
N CYS A 344 26.18 -14.56 -20.47
CA CYS A 344 26.01 -15.99 -20.19
C CYS A 344 27.33 -16.71 -19.91
N ARG A 345 28.40 -16.39 -20.66
CA ARG A 345 29.76 -16.90 -20.39
C ARG A 345 30.33 -16.39 -19.06
N LYS A 346 30.16 -15.09 -18.75
CA LYS A 346 30.58 -14.47 -17.47
C LYS A 346 29.99 -15.21 -16.27
N TYR A 347 28.70 -15.53 -16.30
CA TYR A 347 28.02 -16.25 -15.22
C TYR A 347 28.04 -17.77 -15.38
N LYS A 348 28.73 -18.30 -16.40
CA LYS A 348 28.85 -19.74 -16.68
C LYS A 348 27.47 -20.44 -16.75
N ILE A 349 26.48 -19.78 -17.36
CA ILE A 349 25.12 -20.30 -17.51
C ILE A 349 25.15 -21.54 -18.41
N LYS A 350 24.51 -22.63 -17.96
CA LYS A 350 24.47 -23.93 -18.66
C LYS A 350 23.07 -24.32 -19.13
N PHE A 351 22.05 -23.84 -18.44
CA PHE A 351 20.67 -24.08 -18.84
C PHE A 351 19.77 -22.90 -18.41
N PHE A 352 18.64 -22.77 -19.10
CA PHE A 352 17.68 -21.70 -18.96
C PHE A 352 16.35 -22.29 -18.54
N LEU A 353 15.79 -21.80 -17.44
CA LEU A 353 14.43 -22.06 -16.99
C LEU A 353 13.58 -20.83 -17.30
N LEU A 354 12.75 -20.94 -18.34
CA LEU A 354 12.01 -19.81 -18.93
C LEU A 354 10.50 -20.08 -18.93
N LYS A 355 9.70 -19.02 -19.03
CA LYS A 355 8.29 -19.14 -19.40
C LYS A 355 8.18 -19.79 -20.78
N ARG A 356 7.35 -20.82 -20.90
CA ARG A 356 7.26 -21.71 -22.08
C ARG A 356 7.10 -20.95 -23.40
N ASP A 357 6.28 -19.91 -23.38
CA ASP A 357 5.87 -19.15 -24.56
C ASP A 357 6.55 -17.77 -24.63
N SER A 358 7.60 -17.53 -23.82
CA SER A 358 8.35 -16.28 -23.85
C SER A 358 9.08 -16.10 -25.20
N PRO A 359 9.22 -14.86 -25.70
CA PRO A 359 10.02 -14.60 -26.90
C PRO A 359 11.44 -15.13 -26.80
N PHE A 360 12.03 -15.08 -25.61
CA PHE A 360 13.36 -15.62 -25.36
C PHE A 360 13.40 -17.15 -25.53
N ALA A 361 12.43 -17.88 -24.98
CA ALA A 361 12.35 -19.32 -25.17
C ALA A 361 12.15 -19.71 -26.65
N GLN A 362 11.34 -18.94 -27.40
CA GLN A 362 11.12 -19.19 -28.83
C GLN A 362 12.41 -19.00 -29.63
N ALA A 363 13.12 -17.89 -29.42
CA ALA A 363 14.38 -17.62 -30.11
C ALA A 363 15.47 -18.67 -29.81
N LEU A 364 15.50 -19.23 -28.58
CA LEU A 364 16.43 -20.32 -28.27
C LEU A 364 16.04 -21.64 -28.93
N ARG A 365 14.76 -21.91 -29.20
CA ARG A 365 14.32 -23.14 -29.89
C ARG A 365 14.70 -23.14 -31.37
N GLU A 366 14.82 -21.97 -31.99
CA GLU A 366 15.22 -21.84 -33.40
C GLU A 366 16.72 -22.05 -33.61
N ARG A 367 17.51 -22.10 -32.54
CA ARG A 367 18.96 -22.28 -32.60
C ARG A 367 19.35 -23.74 -32.43
N GLU A 368 20.21 -24.23 -33.33
CA GLU A 368 20.72 -25.61 -33.28
C GLU A 368 21.63 -25.89 -32.07
N ASP A 369 22.27 -24.86 -31.50
CA ASP A 369 23.14 -25.01 -30.33
C ASP A 369 22.37 -25.12 -29.00
N PHE A 370 21.04 -25.24 -29.04
CA PHE A 370 20.19 -25.35 -27.86
C PHE A 370 19.20 -26.50 -27.99
N LYS A 371 18.99 -27.25 -26.90
CA LYS A 371 18.06 -28.37 -26.85
C LYS A 371 17.07 -28.21 -25.70
N VAL A 372 15.78 -28.35 -26.01
CA VAL A 372 14.72 -28.47 -25.00
C VAL A 372 14.86 -29.81 -24.30
N ILE A 373 15.01 -29.80 -22.98
CA ILE A 373 15.14 -31.01 -22.15
C ILE A 373 13.94 -31.24 -21.22
N TYR A 374 13.12 -30.21 -20.99
CA TYR A 374 11.89 -30.29 -20.23
C TYR A 374 10.89 -29.24 -20.72
N GLN A 375 9.60 -29.57 -20.71
CA GLN A 375 8.52 -28.64 -21.01
C GLN A 375 7.22 -29.07 -20.33
N ASP A 376 6.54 -28.14 -19.68
CA ASP A 376 5.18 -28.33 -19.16
C ASP A 376 4.22 -27.25 -19.69
N LYS A 377 3.11 -27.00 -19.00
CA LYS A 377 2.12 -25.97 -19.41
C LYS A 377 2.62 -24.54 -19.19
N LEU A 378 3.56 -24.32 -18.27
CA LEU A 378 3.99 -23.01 -17.79
C LEU A 378 5.45 -22.69 -18.19
N SER A 379 6.32 -23.68 -18.13
CA SER A 379 7.78 -23.54 -18.12
C SER A 379 8.46 -24.47 -19.12
N VAL A 380 9.67 -24.08 -19.51
CA VAL A 380 10.56 -24.85 -20.39
C VAL A 380 11.98 -24.79 -19.86
N ILE A 381 12.71 -25.91 -19.91
CA ILE A 381 14.15 -25.94 -19.66
C ILE A 381 14.87 -26.17 -20.98
N ILE A 382 15.74 -25.24 -21.32
CA ILE A 382 16.57 -25.27 -22.52
C ILE A 382 18.03 -25.35 -22.10
N LYS A 383 18.76 -26.34 -22.62
CA LYS A 383 20.17 -26.57 -22.32
C LYS A 383 21.01 -26.25 -23.54
N LYS A 384 22.17 -25.64 -23.31
CA LYS A 384 23.20 -25.43 -24.32
C LYS A 384 24.12 -26.65 -24.44
#